data_AF-A0A1H8T1F8-F1
#
_entry.id   AF-A0A1H8T1F8-F1
#
_cell.length_a   1.000
_cell.length_b   1.000
_cell.length_c   1.000
_cell.angle_alpha   90.00
_cell.angle_beta   90.00
_cell.angle_gamma   90.00
#
_symmetry.space_group_name_H-M   'P 1'
#
loop_
_entity.id
_entity.type
_entity.pdbx_description
1 polymer ?
#
loop_
_entity_poly.entity_id
_entity_poly.type
_entity_poly.pdbx_seq_one_letter_code
_entity_poly.pdbx_strand_id
1 'polypeptide(L)'
;MMVTVKNTYYMMAVNLLYTISVISSIALRFNNIRVGKIHLVSNEIVYIIPLTYLVLVLKYLKEDTSIITTCKIFIGVDVFISLYFVVVKITAKNISLYYLLFLLSIIVVIIFIIQSARIQNKWLAYPMFTYGLAFLFITLLQLVTSIIYSSMMFKYVSLTEVFIPGITFYILFKVAKYLAIDKGLNEQMI
;
A
#
# COMPACT_ATOMS: atom_id res chain seq x y z
N MET A 1 -14.25 -13.09 2.83
CA MET A 1 -13.08 -13.98 2.93
C MET A 1 -12.77 -14.24 4.39
N MET A 2 -12.62 -15.49 4.80
CA MET A 2 -12.29 -15.84 6.19
C MET A 2 -10.82 -15.50 6.49
N VAL A 3 -10.53 -14.96 7.66
CA VAL A 3 -9.14 -14.68 8.08
C VAL A 3 -8.55 -15.98 8.63
N THR A 4 -7.61 -16.57 7.90
CA THR A 4 -6.95 -17.84 8.26
C THR A 4 -5.49 -17.80 7.84
N VAL A 5 -4.63 -18.62 8.46
CA VAL A 5 -3.22 -18.75 8.09
C VAL A 5 -3.07 -19.04 6.59
N LYS A 6 -3.86 -19.99 6.05
CA LYS A 6 -3.87 -20.35 4.63
C LYS A 6 -4.20 -19.16 3.73
N ASN A 7 -5.24 -18.39 4.08
CA ASN A 7 -5.62 -17.21 3.30
C ASN A 7 -4.59 -16.09 3.39
N THR A 8 -3.91 -15.92 4.53
CA THR A 8 -2.80 -14.99 4.65
C THR A 8 -1.63 -15.36 3.74
N TYR A 9 -1.29 -16.65 3.61
CA TYR A 9 -0.28 -17.11 2.65
C TYR A 9 -0.69 -16.87 1.20
N TYR A 10 -1.97 -17.04 0.85
CA TYR A 10 -2.45 -16.65 -0.48
C TYR A 10 -2.26 -15.16 -0.75
N MET A 11 -2.53 -14.29 0.23
CA MET A 11 -2.31 -12.85 0.10
C MET A 11 -0.83 -12.50 -0.01
N MET A 12 0.06 -13.25 0.65
CA MET A 12 1.51 -13.13 0.45
C MET A 12 1.92 -13.52 -0.98
N ALA A 13 1.35 -14.59 -1.54
CA ALA A 13 1.60 -14.98 -2.93
C ALA A 13 1.11 -13.91 -3.92
N VAL A 14 -0.06 -13.30 -3.69
CA VAL A 14 -0.56 -12.17 -4.48
C VAL A 14 0.40 -10.97 -4.38
N ASN A 15 0.89 -10.66 -3.18
CA ASN A 15 1.88 -9.60 -2.99
C ASN A 15 3.23 -9.91 -3.68
N LEU A 16 3.60 -11.20 -3.83
CA LEU A 16 4.76 -11.60 -4.63
C LEU A 16 4.59 -11.24 -6.09
N LEU A 17 3.41 -11.52 -6.66
CA LEU A 17 3.08 -11.17 -8.04
C LEU A 17 3.13 -9.65 -8.23
N TYR A 18 2.59 -8.88 -7.27
CA TYR A 18 2.72 -7.43 -7.28
C TYR A 18 4.19 -6.98 -7.25
N THR A 19 5.02 -7.60 -6.39
CA THR A 19 6.45 -7.29 -6.29
C THR A 19 7.19 -7.51 -7.61
N ILE A 20 6.98 -8.66 -8.25
CA ILE A 20 7.56 -8.99 -9.56
C ILE A 20 7.15 -7.93 -10.59
N SER A 21 5.87 -7.53 -10.56
CA SER A 21 5.36 -6.53 -11.49
C SER A 21 5.97 -5.14 -11.27
N VAL A 22 6.12 -4.72 -10.01
CA VAL A 22 6.82 -3.47 -9.63
C VAL A 22 8.26 -3.50 -10.12
N ILE A 23 9.00 -4.59 -9.85
CA ILE A 23 10.39 -4.75 -10.32
C ILE A 23 10.47 -4.68 -11.84
N SER A 24 9.53 -5.33 -12.56
CA SER A 24 9.49 -5.27 -14.03
C SER A 24 9.26 -3.85 -14.54
N SER A 25 8.34 -3.10 -13.92
CA SER A 25 8.05 -1.70 -14.25
C SER A 25 9.27 -0.81 -13.99
N ILE A 26 9.97 -1.02 -12.88
CA ILE A 26 11.22 -0.34 -12.56
C ILE A 26 12.29 -0.63 -13.63
N ALA A 27 12.54 -1.90 -13.96
CA ALA A 27 13.54 -2.31 -14.94
C ALA A 27 13.27 -1.69 -16.32
N LEU A 28 12.00 -1.68 -16.76
CA LEU A 28 11.59 -1.02 -18.00
C LEU A 28 11.89 0.48 -17.97
N ARG A 29 11.54 1.18 -16.88
CA ARG A 29 11.81 2.63 -16.73
C ARG A 29 13.31 2.96 -16.70
N PHE A 30 14.15 2.12 -16.11
CA PHE A 30 15.61 2.29 -16.14
C PHE A 30 16.17 2.18 -17.56
N ASN A 31 15.61 1.29 -18.38
CA ASN A 31 15.94 1.14 -19.79
C ASN A 31 15.23 2.16 -20.70
N ASN A 32 14.59 3.19 -20.13
CA ASN A 32 13.77 4.19 -20.84
C ASN A 32 12.65 3.60 -21.70
N ILE A 33 12.22 2.38 -21.41
CA ILE A 33 11.08 1.73 -22.07
C ILE A 33 9.80 2.20 -21.38
N ARG A 34 8.85 2.70 -22.18
CA ARG A 34 7.57 3.18 -21.66
C ARG A 34 6.73 2.00 -21.16
N VAL A 35 6.38 2.04 -19.88
CA VAL A 35 5.46 1.06 -19.28
C VAL A 35 4.05 1.30 -19.80
N GLY A 36 3.40 0.25 -20.31
CA GLY A 36 2.04 0.34 -20.86
C GLY A 36 1.00 0.61 -19.78
N LYS A 37 -0.03 1.41 -20.10
CA LYS A 37 -1.12 1.75 -19.16
C LYS A 37 -1.82 0.52 -18.58
N ILE A 38 -2.04 -0.51 -19.41
CA ILE A 38 -2.68 -1.76 -18.98
C ILE A 38 -1.86 -2.43 -17.87
N HIS A 39 -0.54 -2.51 -18.03
CA HIS A 39 0.35 -3.06 -17.01
C HIS A 39 0.27 -2.26 -15.69
N LEU A 40 0.24 -0.92 -15.77
CA LEU A 40 0.09 -0.07 -14.58
C LEU A 40 -1.25 -0.30 -13.88
N VAL A 41 -2.36 -0.35 -14.61
CA VAL A 41 -3.69 -0.65 -14.04
C VAL A 41 -3.73 -2.05 -13.42
N SER A 42 -3.13 -3.06 -14.08
CA SER A 42 -3.02 -4.41 -13.52
C SER A 42 -2.24 -4.41 -12.21
N ASN A 43 -1.17 -3.61 -12.09
CA ASN A 43 -0.39 -3.49 -10.86
C ASN A 43 -1.24 -2.94 -9.71
N GLU A 44 -2.02 -1.89 -9.97
CA GLU A 44 -2.95 -1.33 -8.98
C GLU A 44 -3.96 -2.38 -8.50
N ILE A 45 -4.55 -3.17 -9.41
CA ILE A 45 -5.51 -4.20 -9.03
C ILE A 45 -4.86 -5.27 -8.12
N VAL A 46 -3.68 -5.77 -8.49
CA VAL A 46 -2.98 -6.80 -7.70
C VAL A 46 -2.55 -6.25 -6.32
N TYR A 47 -2.18 -4.97 -6.26
CA TYR A 47 -1.82 -4.25 -5.03
C TYR A 47 -2.99 -4.08 -4.04
N ILE A 48 -4.20 -3.79 -4.53
CA ILE A 48 -5.38 -3.54 -3.69
C ILE A 48 -5.84 -4.78 -2.92
N ILE A 49 -5.65 -5.97 -3.50
CA ILE A 49 -6.13 -7.23 -2.93
C ILE A 49 -5.56 -7.48 -1.52
N PRO A 50 -4.23 -7.50 -1.29
CA PRO A 50 -3.66 -7.70 0.04
C PRO A 50 -4.04 -6.57 1.02
N LEU A 51 -4.16 -5.32 0.56
CA LEU A 51 -4.60 -4.21 1.42
C LEU A 51 -6.04 -4.35 1.89
N THR A 52 -6.93 -4.77 0.99
CA THR A 52 -8.33 -5.05 1.33
C THR A 52 -8.41 -6.22 2.33
N TYR A 53 -7.56 -7.23 2.17
CA TYR A 53 -7.46 -8.31 3.16
C TYR A 53 -7.03 -7.79 4.53
N LEU A 54 -6.07 -6.87 4.60
CA LEU A 54 -5.65 -6.30 5.88
C LEU A 54 -6.79 -5.57 6.61
N VAL A 55 -7.72 -4.92 5.90
CA VAL A 55 -8.95 -4.38 6.52
C VAL A 55 -9.82 -5.50 7.12
N LEU A 56 -9.90 -6.67 6.48
CA LEU A 56 -10.60 -7.83 7.04
C LEU A 56 -9.88 -8.38 8.28
N VAL A 57 -8.55 -8.36 8.29
CA VAL A 57 -7.75 -8.74 9.47
C VAL A 57 -8.04 -7.81 10.64
N LEU A 58 -8.05 -6.48 10.44
CA LEU A 58 -8.39 -5.53 11.50
C LEU A 58 -9.81 -5.75 12.05
N LYS A 59 -10.78 -6.05 11.18
CA LYS A 59 -12.14 -6.43 11.61
C LYS A 59 -12.16 -7.72 12.41
N TYR A 60 -11.40 -8.74 11.99
CA TYR A 60 -11.30 -10.02 12.70
C TYR A 60 -10.74 -9.83 14.12
N LEU A 61 -9.77 -8.93 14.26
CA LEU A 61 -9.17 -8.57 15.55
C LEU A 61 -10.03 -7.64 16.42
N LYS A 62 -11.21 -7.24 15.94
CA LYS A 62 -12.13 -6.33 16.63
C LYS A 62 -11.51 -4.98 16.99
N GLU A 63 -10.63 -4.46 16.13
CA GLU A 63 -10.06 -3.12 16.28
C GLU A 63 -11.15 -2.03 16.14
N ASP A 64 -10.86 -0.83 16.63
CA ASP A 64 -11.81 0.29 16.63
C ASP A 64 -12.34 0.60 15.23
N THR A 65 -13.64 0.91 15.14
CA THR A 65 -14.33 1.24 13.89
C THR A 65 -13.70 2.44 13.18
N SER A 66 -13.14 3.39 13.94
CA SER A 66 -12.41 4.55 13.40
C SER A 66 -11.16 4.12 12.62
N ILE A 67 -10.35 3.20 13.17
CA ILE A 67 -9.14 2.66 12.53
C ILE A 67 -9.50 1.93 11.24
N ILE A 68 -10.52 1.06 11.30
CA ILE A 68 -11.00 0.30 10.14
C ILE A 68 -11.48 1.25 9.03
N THR A 69 -12.20 2.31 9.40
CA THR A 69 -12.73 3.30 8.46
C THR A 69 -11.60 4.11 7.82
N THR A 70 -10.63 4.56 8.61
CA THR A 70 -9.45 5.25 8.10
C THR A 70 -8.66 4.38 7.12
N CYS A 71 -8.46 3.09 7.41
CA CYS A 71 -7.79 2.18 6.48
C CYS A 71 -8.54 2.04 5.15
N LYS A 72 -9.88 1.94 5.18
CA LYS A 72 -10.69 1.89 3.95
C LYS A 72 -10.60 3.18 3.14
N ILE A 73 -10.67 4.34 3.82
CA ILE A 73 -10.57 5.65 3.16
C ILE A 73 -9.20 5.80 2.53
N PHE A 74 -8.14 5.43 3.26
CA PHE A 74 -6.77 5.42 2.74
C PHE A 74 -6.66 4.59 1.45
N ILE A 75 -7.11 3.34 1.47
CA ILE A 75 -7.09 2.48 0.27
C ILE A 75 -7.91 3.11 -0.87
N GLY A 76 -9.13 3.59 -0.58
CA GLY A 76 -9.99 4.17 -1.61
C GLY A 76 -9.40 5.42 -2.27
N VAL A 77 -8.80 6.30 -1.47
CA VAL A 77 -8.14 7.52 -1.95
C VAL A 77 -6.87 7.18 -2.74
N ASP A 78 -6.04 6.27 -2.22
CA ASP A 78 -4.82 5.83 -2.90
C ASP A 78 -5.13 5.27 -4.30
N VAL A 79 -6.10 4.36 -4.39
CA VAL A 79 -6.54 3.77 -5.67
C VAL A 79 -7.07 4.83 -6.62
N PHE A 80 -7.91 5.75 -6.13
CA PHE A 80 -8.45 6.82 -6.96
C PHE A 80 -7.34 7.70 -7.53
N ILE A 81 -6.38 8.09 -6.68
CA ILE A 81 -5.26 8.94 -7.08
C ILE A 81 -4.36 8.20 -8.09
N SER A 82 -3.98 6.96 -7.80
CA SER A 82 -3.14 6.15 -8.70
C SER A 82 -3.79 5.92 -10.05
N LEU A 83 -5.09 5.57 -10.09
CA LEU A 83 -5.83 5.44 -11.35
C LEU A 83 -5.92 6.77 -12.11
N TYR A 84 -6.13 7.88 -11.41
CA TYR A 84 -6.13 9.21 -12.03
C TYR A 84 -4.78 9.51 -12.70
N PHE A 85 -3.66 9.22 -12.04
CA PHE A 85 -2.32 9.37 -12.61
C PHE A 85 -2.05 8.47 -13.81
N VAL A 86 -2.57 7.23 -13.82
CA VAL A 86 -2.37 6.29 -14.93
C VAL A 86 -3.21 6.67 -16.15
N VAL A 87 -4.45 7.11 -15.93
CA VAL A 87 -5.40 7.40 -17.01
C VAL A 87 -5.15 8.79 -17.59
N VAL A 88 -5.04 9.81 -16.73
CA VAL A 88 -4.93 11.21 -17.10
C VAL A 88 -3.46 11.58 -17.29
N LYS A 89 -3.14 12.18 -18.44
CA LYS A 89 -1.79 12.68 -18.72
C LYS A 89 -1.58 13.99 -17.96
N ILE A 90 -0.41 14.14 -17.32
CA ILE A 90 0.01 15.40 -16.72
C ILE A 90 0.24 16.44 -17.83
N THR A 91 -0.49 17.54 -17.75
CA THR A 91 -0.41 18.70 -18.65
C THR A 91 -0.41 19.98 -17.83
N ALA A 92 -0.04 21.11 -18.43
CA ALA A 92 -0.09 22.40 -17.73
C ALA A 92 -1.51 22.77 -17.23
N LYS A 93 -2.57 22.30 -17.92
CA LYS A 93 -3.96 22.61 -17.59
C LYS A 93 -4.49 21.90 -16.34
N ASN A 94 -3.90 20.76 -15.97
CA ASN A 94 -4.35 19.94 -14.83
C ASN A 94 -3.29 19.78 -13.73
N ILE A 95 -2.14 20.48 -13.83
CA ILE A 95 -1.05 20.40 -12.85
C ILE A 95 -1.47 20.83 -11.45
N SER A 96 -2.34 21.84 -11.33
CA SER A 96 -2.90 22.28 -10.04
C SER A 96 -3.72 21.19 -9.37
N LEU A 97 -4.54 20.47 -10.14
CA LEU A 97 -5.31 19.33 -9.64
C LEU A 97 -4.40 18.18 -9.19
N TYR A 98 -3.28 17.93 -9.88
CA TYR A 98 -2.31 16.93 -9.43
C TYR A 98 -1.68 17.29 -8.08
N TYR A 99 -1.31 18.54 -7.85
CA TYR A 99 -0.79 18.97 -6.56
C TYR A 99 -1.85 18.90 -5.46
N LEU A 100 -3.11 19.22 -5.78
CA LEU A 100 -4.21 19.04 -4.84
C LEU A 100 -4.39 17.58 -4.43
N LEU A 101 -4.27 16.64 -5.39
CA LEU A 101 -4.33 15.20 -5.10
C LEU A 101 -3.13 14.72 -4.27
N PHE A 102 -1.91 15.22 -4.52
CA PHE A 102 -0.76 14.93 -3.67
C PHE A 102 -0.96 15.42 -2.23
N LEU A 103 -1.48 16.64 -2.05
CA LEU A 103 -1.81 17.17 -0.72
C LEU A 103 -2.87 16.33 -0.02
N LEU A 104 -3.92 15.93 -0.74
CA LEU A 104 -4.95 15.03 -0.22
C LEU A 104 -4.35 13.69 0.23
N SER A 105 -3.48 13.09 -0.60
CA SER A 105 -2.78 11.84 -0.26
C SER A 105 -1.97 11.99 1.03
N ILE A 106 -1.18 13.07 1.15
CA ILE A 106 -0.37 13.35 2.36
C ILE A 106 -1.27 13.45 3.60
N ILE A 107 -2.37 14.21 3.53
CA ILE A 107 -3.29 14.36 4.66
C ILE A 107 -3.87 13.02 5.09
N VAL A 108 -4.36 12.22 4.13
CA VAL A 108 -4.96 10.91 4.40
C VAL A 108 -3.92 9.93 4.99
N VAL A 109 -2.68 9.95 4.49
CA VAL A 109 -1.59 9.13 5.01
C VAL A 109 -1.21 9.53 6.44
N ILE A 110 -1.16 10.83 6.76
CA ILE A 110 -0.91 11.30 8.12
C ILE A 110 -2.00 10.81 9.08
N ILE A 111 -3.27 10.92 8.68
CA ILE A 111 -4.40 10.40 9.48
C ILE A 111 -4.25 8.87 9.66
N PHE A 112 -3.88 8.14 8.61
CA PHE A 112 -3.63 6.71 8.69
C PHE A 112 -2.48 6.35 9.64
N ILE A 113 -1.37 7.10 9.64
CA ILE A 113 -0.25 6.91 10.56
C ILE A 113 -0.71 7.09 12.01
N ILE A 114 -1.44 8.18 12.29
CA ILE A 114 -1.96 8.48 13.64
C ILE A 114 -2.89 7.36 14.12
N GLN A 115 -3.79 6.87 13.26
CA GLN A 115 -4.71 5.80 13.63
C GLN A 115 -3.99 4.44 13.76
N SER A 116 -2.96 4.19 12.96
CA SER A 116 -2.16 2.96 13.05
C SER A 116 -1.41 2.85 14.38
N ALA A 117 -0.98 3.98 14.95
CA ALA A 117 -0.36 4.02 16.28
C ALA A 117 -1.35 3.66 17.41
N ARG A 118 -2.67 3.69 17.15
CA ARG A 118 -3.73 3.37 18.11
C ARG A 118 -4.23 1.92 18.01
N ILE A 119 -3.71 1.13 17.07
CA ILE A 119 -4.05 -0.30 16.93
C ILE A 119 -3.67 -1.03 18.23
N GLN A 120 -4.62 -1.77 18.80
CA GLN A 120 -4.42 -2.47 20.07
C GLN A 120 -3.49 -3.67 19.90
N ASN A 121 -3.62 -4.39 18.77
CA ASN A 121 -2.75 -5.52 18.48
C ASN A 121 -1.32 -5.06 18.13
N LYS A 122 -0.40 -5.22 19.10
CA LYS A 122 1.03 -4.87 18.96
C LYS A 122 1.73 -5.57 17.79
N TRP A 123 1.26 -6.74 17.35
CA TRP A 123 1.82 -7.45 16.19
C TRP A 123 1.56 -6.72 14.87
N LEU A 124 0.53 -5.85 14.84
CA LEU A 124 0.08 -5.12 13.65
C LEU A 124 0.30 -3.61 13.74
N ALA A 125 0.27 -3.03 14.94
CA ALA A 125 0.43 -1.59 15.14
C ALA A 125 1.73 -1.07 14.50
N TYR A 126 2.87 -1.67 14.84
CA TYR A 126 4.17 -1.22 14.31
C TYR A 126 4.32 -1.47 12.80
N PRO A 127 3.98 -2.66 12.24
CA PRO A 127 3.99 -2.88 10.80
C PRO A 127 3.06 -1.92 10.01
N MET A 128 1.86 -1.62 10.50
CA MET A 128 0.95 -0.67 9.84
C MET A 128 1.46 0.76 9.91
N PHE A 129 2.00 1.15 11.06
CA PHE A 129 2.61 2.48 11.23
C PHE A 129 3.81 2.68 10.29
N THR A 130 4.70 1.69 10.20
CA THR A 130 5.86 1.74 9.30
C THR A 130 5.44 1.74 7.82
N TYR A 131 4.36 1.05 7.47
CA TYR A 131 3.76 1.16 6.13
C TYR A 131 3.33 2.59 5.81
N GLY A 132 2.61 3.24 6.73
CA GLY A 132 2.19 4.63 6.57
C GLY A 132 3.38 5.59 6.41
N LEU A 133 4.43 5.41 7.21
CA LEU A 133 5.66 6.21 7.08
C LEU A 133 6.37 6.01 5.74
N ALA A 134 6.50 4.77 5.27
CA ALA A 134 7.11 4.49 3.98
C ALA A 134 6.30 5.10 2.84
N PHE A 135 4.97 5.00 2.91
CA PHE A 135 4.09 5.62 1.94
C PHE A 135 4.25 7.14 1.95
N LEU A 136 4.24 7.78 3.12
CA LEU A 136 4.46 9.23 3.25
C LEU A 136 5.79 9.66 2.66
N PHE A 137 6.87 8.92 2.94
CA PHE A 137 8.20 9.19 2.38
C PHE A 137 8.18 9.12 0.85
N ILE A 138 7.57 8.09 0.26
CA ILE A 138 7.45 7.93 -1.19
C ILE A 138 6.62 9.07 -1.79
N THR A 139 5.47 9.41 -1.21
CA THR A 139 4.61 10.50 -1.69
C THR A 139 5.31 11.85 -1.64
N LEU A 140 6.06 12.15 -0.57
CA LEU A 140 6.86 13.38 -0.47
C LEU A 140 7.99 13.40 -1.50
N LEU A 141 8.66 12.27 -1.71
CA LEU A 141 9.71 12.17 -2.72
C LEU A 141 9.15 12.36 -4.13
N GLN A 142 7.97 11.79 -4.43
CA GLN A 142 7.24 12.04 -5.68
C GLN A 142 6.90 13.51 -5.85
N LEU A 143 6.37 14.16 -4.80
CA LEU A 143 6.06 15.58 -4.85
C LEU A 143 7.31 16.43 -5.16
N VAL A 144 8.41 16.23 -4.44
CA VAL A 144 9.67 16.98 -4.66
C VAL A 144 10.20 16.73 -6.07
N THR A 145 10.26 15.47 -6.51
CA THR A 145 10.76 15.13 -7.85
C THR A 145 9.83 15.60 -8.96
N SER A 146 8.53 15.74 -8.71
CA SER A 146 7.57 16.33 -9.66
C SER A 146 7.83 17.80 -9.91
N ILE A 147 8.24 18.55 -8.88
CA ILE A 147 8.55 19.98 -8.96
C ILE A 147 9.84 20.20 -9.73
N ILE A 148 10.87 19.37 -9.49
CA ILE A 148 12.20 19.55 -10.08
C ILE A 148 12.29 18.97 -11.49
N TYR A 149 11.78 17.75 -11.70
CA TYR A 149 12.03 16.97 -12.91
C TYR A 149 10.77 16.65 -13.72
N SER A 150 9.58 17.05 -13.25
CA SER A 150 8.26 16.94 -13.88
C SER A 150 7.99 15.60 -14.59
N SER A 151 8.50 15.42 -15.82
CA SER A 151 8.31 14.23 -16.66
C SER A 151 9.14 13.00 -16.24
N MET A 152 10.24 13.17 -15.49
CA MET A 152 11.10 12.07 -15.04
C MET A 152 10.90 11.64 -13.58
N MET A 153 9.90 12.20 -12.89
CA MET A 153 9.57 11.91 -11.49
C MET A 153 9.60 10.40 -11.17
N PHE A 154 8.88 9.61 -11.97
CA PHE A 154 8.78 8.15 -11.77
C PHE A 154 10.09 7.39 -11.96
N LYS A 155 11.10 7.96 -12.61
CA LYS A 155 12.45 7.35 -12.76
C LYS A 155 13.30 7.52 -11.50
N TYR A 156 13.12 8.61 -10.77
CA TYR A 156 13.89 8.90 -9.56
C TYR A 156 13.27 8.33 -8.29
N VAL A 157 11.96 8.03 -8.31
CA VAL A 157 11.25 7.38 -7.20
C VAL A 157 11.21 5.86 -7.33
N SER A 158 11.50 5.31 -8.51
CA SER A 158 11.19 3.90 -8.86
C SER A 158 11.71 2.88 -7.85
N LEU A 159 12.95 3.03 -7.38
CA LEU A 159 13.54 2.09 -6.42
C LEU A 159 12.84 2.11 -5.06
N THR A 160 12.31 3.26 -4.64
CA THR A 160 11.60 3.38 -3.37
C THR A 160 10.22 2.72 -3.41
N GLU A 161 9.64 2.53 -4.60
CA GLU A 161 8.35 1.83 -4.77
C GLU A 161 8.43 0.36 -4.31
N VAL A 162 9.62 -0.24 -4.25
CA VAL A 162 9.82 -1.62 -3.74
C VAL A 162 9.57 -1.74 -2.24
N PHE A 163 9.66 -0.63 -1.48
CA PHE A 163 9.37 -0.66 -0.04
C PHE A 163 7.90 -1.00 0.25
N ILE A 164 6.96 -0.60 -0.62
CA ILE A 164 5.53 -0.88 -0.45
C ILE A 164 5.25 -2.39 -0.42
N PRO A 165 5.57 -3.18 -1.46
CA PRO A 165 5.39 -4.62 -1.39
C PRO A 165 6.22 -5.28 -0.28
N GLY A 166 7.44 -4.79 -0.01
CA GLY A 166 8.30 -5.31 1.06
C GLY A 166 7.66 -5.22 2.45
N ILE A 167 7.08 -4.06 2.78
CA ILE A 167 6.40 -3.86 4.06
C ILE A 167 5.07 -4.61 4.10
N THR A 168 4.31 -4.66 3.00
CA THR A 168 3.10 -5.48 2.92
C THR A 168 3.39 -6.96 3.21
N PHE A 169 4.49 -7.49 2.68
CA PHE A 169 4.96 -8.84 3.00
C PHE A 169 5.22 -9.02 4.49
N TYR A 170 5.91 -8.07 5.10
CA TYR A 170 6.22 -8.09 6.52
C TYR A 170 4.95 -8.07 7.39
N ILE A 171 3.97 -7.23 7.04
CA ILE A 171 2.66 -7.19 7.72
C ILE A 171 1.98 -8.56 7.62
N LEU A 172 1.85 -9.11 6.40
CA LEU A 172 1.17 -10.39 6.18
C LEU A 172 1.86 -11.54 6.91
N PHE A 173 3.20 -11.55 6.94
CA PHE A 173 3.97 -12.52 7.72
C PHE A 173 3.66 -12.43 9.22
N LYS A 174 3.59 -11.22 9.79
CA LYS A 174 3.22 -11.01 11.20
C LYS A 174 1.80 -11.48 11.48
N VAL A 175 0.85 -11.23 10.57
CA VAL A 175 -0.53 -11.75 10.65
C VAL A 175 -0.54 -13.27 10.65
N ALA A 176 0.17 -13.91 9.72
CA ALA A 176 0.23 -15.37 9.64
C ALA A 176 0.80 -15.98 10.93
N LYS A 177 1.88 -15.40 11.47
CA LYS A 177 2.49 -15.81 12.73
C LYS A 177 1.51 -15.64 13.91
N TYR A 178 0.82 -14.51 14.00
CA TYR A 178 -0.18 -14.26 15.05
C TYR A 178 -1.30 -15.32 15.02
N LEU A 179 -1.88 -15.57 13.83
CA LEU A 179 -2.97 -16.54 13.67
C LEU A 179 -2.53 -17.99 13.98
N ALA A 180 -1.27 -18.33 13.74
CA ALA A 180 -0.74 -19.65 14.07
C ALA A 180 -0.57 -19.85 15.59
N ILE A 181 -0.11 -18.80 16.30
CA ILE A 181 0.03 -18.83 17.77
C ILE A 181 -1.34 -18.91 18.44
N ASP A 182 -2.31 -18.13 17.99
CA ASP A 182 -3.67 -18.11 18.53
C ASP A 182 -4.37 -19.47 18.38
N LYS A 183 -4.15 -20.17 17.26
CA LYS A 183 -4.64 -21.54 17.06
C LYS A 183 -3.93 -22.58 17.94
N GLY A 184 -2.60 -22.48 18.07
CA GLY A 184 -1.83 -23.40 18.92
C GLY A 184 -2.18 -23.30 20.41
N LEU A 185 -2.52 -22.10 20.89
CA LEU A 185 -3.03 -21.88 22.25
C LEU A 185 -4.42 -22.48 22.45
N ASN A 186 -5.32 -22.37 21.46
CA ASN A 186 -6.66 -22.94 21.57
C ASN A 186 -6.69 -24.47 21.47
N GLU A 187 -5.76 -25.10 20.75
CA GLU A 187 -5.64 -26.57 20.71
C GLU A 187 -5.00 -27.17 21.97
N GLN A 188 -4.24 -26.38 22.74
CA GLN A 188 -3.66 -26.81 24.04
C GLN A 188 -4.62 -26.64 25.23
N MET A 189 -5.71 -25.88 25.06
CA MET A 189 -6.73 -25.66 26.09
C MET A 189 -7.94 -26.61 25.98
N ILE A 190 -7.92 -27.55 25.02
CA ILE A 190 -8.92 -28.61 24.80
C ILE A 190 -8.29 -29.94 25.22
#